data_AF-A0A922ZNJ0-F1
#
_entry.id   AF-A0A922ZNJ0-F1
#
_cell.length_a   1.000
_cell.length_b   1.000
_cell.length_c   1.000
_cell.angle_alpha   90.00
_cell.angle_beta   90.00
_cell.angle_gamma   90.00
#
_symmetry.space_group_name_H-M   'P 1'
#
loop_
_entity.id
_entity.type
_entity.pdbx_description
1 polymer ?
#
loop_
_entity_poly.entity_id
_entity_poly.type
_entity_poly.pdbx_seq_one_letter_code
_entity_poly.pdbx_strand_id
1 'polypeptide(L)'
;MTPDRAINALAVADWRRHIAALYAELRTATDLFAAHDHWRRTRDELFAHHPASPLLPADRDSFTGLRVKPYDPAWRFECVIQDAEPARIEVATGTDGVVPFERLGLVDVPGVGTLDVWRLASYGGGLFVPARDALSRVPGGTYGGGRYLLDTVKGADLGGGRAPWSLVLDFNFAYNPSCAYDEAWACPLTPAGNVVDVEIGVGERYGDGRLVL
;
A
#
# COMPACT_ATOMS: atom_id res chain seq x y z
N MET A 1 27.93 5.52 -18.80
CA MET A 1 26.48 5.63 -18.57
C MET A 1 26.04 4.35 -17.87
N THR A 2 26.32 4.21 -16.57
CA THR A 2 26.26 2.87 -15.94
C THR A 2 26.25 2.77 -14.40
N PRO A 3 26.76 3.71 -13.57
CA PRO A 3 26.71 3.56 -12.11
C PRO A 3 25.31 3.80 -11.52
N ASP A 4 24.65 4.89 -11.92
CA ASP A 4 23.44 5.38 -11.26
C ASP A 4 22.25 4.41 -11.41
N ARG A 5 22.12 3.77 -12.57
CA ARG A 5 21.06 2.76 -12.80
C ARG A 5 21.24 1.53 -11.91
N ALA A 6 22.46 1.05 -11.75
CA ALA A 6 22.74 -0.11 -10.90
C ALA A 6 22.58 0.24 -9.41
N ILE A 7 23.06 1.43 -9.00
CA ILE A 7 22.88 1.94 -7.64
C ILE A 7 21.39 2.06 -7.30
N ASN A 8 20.58 2.63 -8.19
CA ASN A 8 19.14 2.77 -7.99
C ASN A 8 18.44 1.40 -7.91
N ALA A 9 18.78 0.46 -8.79
CA ALA A 9 18.20 -0.88 -8.76
C ALA A 9 18.54 -1.63 -7.46
N LEU A 10 19.79 -1.53 -6.99
CA LEU A 10 20.22 -2.15 -5.73
C LEU A 10 19.55 -1.50 -4.53
N ALA A 11 19.40 -0.17 -4.52
CA ALA A 11 18.68 0.54 -3.48
C ALA A 11 17.20 0.13 -3.44
N VAL A 12 16.52 0.05 -4.59
CA VAL A 12 15.11 -0.41 -4.64
C VAL A 12 15.00 -1.87 -4.16
N ALA A 13 15.93 -2.74 -4.53
CA ALA A 13 15.96 -4.11 -4.03
C ALA A 13 16.17 -4.16 -2.50
N ASP A 14 16.99 -3.26 -1.97
CA ASP A 14 17.24 -3.14 -0.54
C ASP A 14 16.04 -2.63 0.25
N TRP A 15 15.36 -1.60 -0.26
CA TRP A 15 14.07 -1.14 0.27
C TRP A 15 13.07 -2.29 0.37
N ARG A 16 12.92 -3.07 -0.71
CA ARG A 16 11.99 -4.22 -0.75
C ARG A 16 12.34 -5.28 0.28
N ARG A 17 13.64 -5.51 0.57
CA ARG A 17 14.05 -6.43 1.65
C ARG A 17 13.64 -5.91 3.02
N HIS A 18 13.82 -4.62 3.30
CA HIS A 18 13.38 -4.01 4.56
C HIS A 18 11.86 -4.11 4.73
N ILE A 19 11.08 -3.80 3.69
CA ILE A 19 9.62 -3.92 3.73
C ILE A 19 9.19 -5.39 3.91
N ALA A 20 9.78 -6.33 3.16
CA ALA A 20 9.42 -7.75 3.30
C ALA A 20 9.75 -8.30 4.70
N ALA A 21 10.89 -7.90 5.29
CA ALA A 21 11.26 -8.27 6.66
C ALA A 21 10.28 -7.69 7.68
N LEU A 22 9.96 -6.40 7.56
CA LEU A 22 8.97 -5.73 8.40
C LEU A 22 7.63 -6.46 8.39
N TYR A 23 7.08 -6.75 7.21
CA TYR A 23 5.80 -7.46 7.10
C TYR A 23 5.87 -8.92 7.60
N ALA A 24 7.03 -9.58 7.53
CA ALA A 24 7.22 -10.88 8.17
C ALA A 24 7.10 -10.81 9.69
N GLU A 25 7.63 -9.77 10.32
CA GLU A 25 7.45 -9.51 11.74
C GLU A 25 5.99 -9.23 12.08
N LEU A 26 5.32 -8.37 11.30
CA LEU A 26 3.90 -8.06 11.49
C LEU A 26 2.99 -9.29 11.48
N ARG A 27 3.26 -10.26 10.60
CA ARG A 27 2.48 -11.51 10.51
C ARG A 27 2.55 -12.38 11.76
N THR A 28 3.62 -12.24 12.55
CA THR A 28 3.84 -13.04 13.76
C THR A 28 3.64 -12.23 15.04
N ALA A 29 3.35 -10.94 14.93
CA ALA A 29 3.13 -10.05 16.06
C ALA A 29 1.86 -10.43 16.85
N THR A 30 1.98 -10.35 18.18
CA THR A 30 0.87 -10.56 19.12
C THR A 30 0.37 -9.25 19.75
N ASP A 31 1.25 -8.26 19.88
CA ASP A 31 0.90 -6.87 20.22
C ASP A 31 0.79 -6.05 18.94
N LEU A 32 -0.43 -5.86 18.44
CA LEU A 32 -0.69 -5.16 17.19
C LEU A 32 -0.49 -3.64 17.31
N PHE A 33 -0.63 -3.05 18.50
CA PHE A 33 -0.35 -1.63 18.70
C PHE A 33 1.15 -1.35 18.61
N ALA A 34 1.97 -2.18 19.27
CA ALA A 34 3.42 -2.09 19.16
C ALA A 34 3.92 -2.39 17.74
N ALA A 35 3.32 -3.39 17.07
CA ALA A 35 3.64 -3.73 15.69
C ALA A 35 3.31 -2.59 14.72
N HIS A 36 2.18 -1.91 14.90
CA HIS A 36 1.80 -0.74 14.11
C HIS A 36 2.75 0.43 14.31
N ASP A 37 3.13 0.75 15.56
CA ASP A 37 4.13 1.79 15.81
C ASP A 37 5.49 1.43 15.21
N HIS A 38 5.91 0.17 15.32
CA HIS A 38 7.13 -0.31 14.67
C HIS A 38 7.07 -0.12 13.15
N TRP A 39 5.97 -0.52 12.51
CA TRP A 39 5.78 -0.30 11.07
C TRP A 39 5.86 1.17 10.69
N ARG A 40 5.23 2.06 11.46
CA ARG A 40 5.29 3.50 11.22
C ARG A 40 6.72 4.02 11.32
N ARG A 41 7.44 3.71 12.41
CA ARG A 41 8.82 4.18 12.63
C ARG A 41 9.79 3.65 11.58
N THR A 42 9.70 2.38 11.22
CA THR A 42 10.54 1.79 10.17
C THR A 42 10.31 2.48 8.82
N ARG A 43 9.05 2.78 8.48
CA ARG A 43 8.75 3.55 7.27
C ARG A 43 9.24 4.99 7.35
N ASP A 44 9.08 5.67 8.48
CA ASP A 44 9.61 7.02 8.69
C ASP A 44 11.13 7.05 8.47
N GLU A 45 11.88 6.10 9.03
CA GLU A 45 13.34 5.98 8.83
C GLU A 45 13.71 5.74 7.35
N LEU A 46 12.99 4.85 6.67
CA LEU A 46 13.21 4.59 5.25
C LEU A 46 12.94 5.85 4.40
N PHE A 47 11.84 6.56 4.65
CA PHE A 47 11.51 7.80 3.94
C PHE A 47 12.54 8.91 4.20
N ALA A 48 12.99 9.07 5.45
CA ALA A 48 13.94 10.11 5.84
C ALA A 48 15.38 9.84 5.33
N HIS A 49 15.81 8.58 5.28
CA HIS A 49 17.24 8.25 5.17
C HIS A 49 17.61 7.36 3.99
N HIS A 50 16.69 6.54 3.48
CA HIS A 50 17.05 5.54 2.49
C HIS A 50 17.30 6.15 1.08
N PRO A 51 18.29 5.67 0.31
CA PRO A 51 18.57 6.19 -1.05
C PRO A 51 17.43 6.01 -2.06
N ALA A 52 16.59 4.99 -1.86
CA ALA A 52 15.38 4.74 -2.65
C ALA A 52 14.11 5.39 -2.08
N SER A 53 14.24 6.36 -1.17
CA SER A 53 13.09 7.12 -0.66
C SER A 53 12.31 7.76 -1.81
N PRO A 54 10.96 7.73 -1.78
CA PRO A 54 10.15 8.38 -2.79
C PRO A 54 9.94 9.88 -2.54
N LEU A 55 10.52 10.44 -1.48
CA LEU A 55 10.45 11.87 -1.23
C LEU A 55 11.34 12.64 -2.21
N LEU A 56 10.82 13.74 -2.73
CA LEU A 56 11.64 14.71 -3.44
C LEU A 56 12.72 15.27 -2.49
N PRO A 57 13.91 15.63 -3.00
CA PRO A 57 14.98 16.17 -2.15
C PRO A 57 14.53 17.33 -1.25
N ALA A 58 13.70 18.24 -1.77
CA ALA A 58 13.19 19.38 -1.01
C ALA A 58 12.21 18.98 0.12
N ASP A 59 11.40 17.94 -0.09
CA ASP A 59 10.44 17.47 0.93
C ASP A 59 11.17 16.68 2.02
N ARG A 60 12.26 15.99 1.66
CA ARG A 60 13.07 15.21 2.59
C ARG A 60 13.73 16.06 3.67
N ASP A 61 14.15 17.28 3.34
CA ASP A 61 14.77 18.22 4.30
C ASP A 61 13.81 18.69 5.39
N SER A 62 12.50 18.66 5.14
CA SER A 62 11.43 19.06 6.07
C SER A 62 10.60 17.89 6.57
N PHE A 63 10.98 16.65 6.25
CA PHE A 63 10.23 15.46 6.61
C PHE A 63 10.32 15.18 8.10
N THR A 64 9.17 15.16 8.77
CA THR A 64 9.04 14.89 10.21
C THR A 64 8.36 13.56 10.52
N GLY A 65 7.89 12.84 9.50
CA GLY A 65 7.20 11.56 9.62
C GLY A 65 5.96 11.47 8.73
N LEU A 66 5.57 10.24 8.41
CA LEU A 66 4.34 9.94 7.70
C LEU A 66 3.12 10.20 8.60
N ARG A 67 2.06 10.78 8.02
CA ARG A 67 0.81 11.04 8.74
C ARG A 67 -0.03 9.78 8.83
N VAL A 68 0.25 8.93 9.81
CA VAL A 68 -0.51 7.67 10.05
C VAL A 68 -1.41 7.83 11.27
N LYS A 69 -2.68 7.42 11.15
CA LYS A 69 -3.62 7.42 12.29
C LYS A 69 -3.28 6.33 13.31
N PRO A 70 -3.61 6.50 14.61
CA PRO A 70 -3.41 5.47 15.62
C PRO A 70 -4.09 4.15 15.23
N TYR A 71 -3.51 3.03 15.68
CA TYR A 71 -4.06 1.71 15.45
C TYR A 71 -5.46 1.57 16.08
N ASP A 72 -6.40 1.03 15.30
CA ASP A 72 -7.74 0.66 15.73
C ASP A 72 -8.01 -0.80 15.36
N PRO A 73 -8.14 -1.71 16.35
CA PRO A 73 -8.37 -3.13 16.08
C PRO A 73 -9.70 -3.43 15.38
N ALA A 74 -10.67 -2.50 15.39
CA ALA A 74 -11.93 -2.66 14.66
C ALA A 74 -11.74 -2.66 13.13
N TRP A 75 -10.60 -2.18 12.64
CA TRP A 75 -10.26 -2.08 11.22
C TRP A 75 -9.36 -3.20 10.71
N ARG A 76 -9.26 -4.31 11.46
CA ARG A 76 -8.57 -5.53 11.05
C ARG A 76 -9.58 -6.63 10.73
N PHE A 77 -9.49 -7.17 9.51
CA PHE A 77 -10.41 -8.18 9.01
C PHE A 77 -9.66 -9.42 8.50
N GLU A 78 -10.31 -10.58 8.59
CA GLU A 78 -9.94 -11.79 7.86
C GLU A 78 -11.06 -12.10 6.86
N CYS A 79 -10.75 -11.98 5.57
CA CYS A 79 -11.75 -12.07 4.51
C CYS A 79 -11.44 -13.25 3.59
N VAL A 80 -12.41 -14.14 3.41
CA VAL A 80 -12.33 -15.24 2.44
C VAL A 80 -12.49 -14.68 1.03
N ILE A 81 -11.60 -15.04 0.12
CA ILE A 81 -11.73 -14.70 -1.30
C ILE A 81 -12.85 -15.56 -1.89
N GLN A 82 -13.86 -14.89 -2.43
CA GLN A 82 -15.00 -15.49 -3.12
C GLN A 82 -14.78 -15.45 -4.63
N ASP A 83 -15.35 -16.43 -5.33
CA ASP A 83 -15.35 -16.44 -6.79
C ASP A 83 -16.06 -15.19 -7.34
N ALA A 84 -15.54 -14.69 -8.46
CA ALA A 84 -16.09 -13.55 -9.16
C ALA A 84 -15.89 -13.72 -10.67
N GLU A 85 -16.68 -12.99 -11.45
CA GLU A 85 -16.48 -12.97 -12.90
C GLU A 85 -15.03 -12.56 -13.23
N PRO A 86 -14.34 -13.26 -14.14
CA PRO A 86 -13.00 -12.88 -14.54
C PRO A 86 -12.98 -11.44 -15.08
N ALA A 87 -12.01 -10.67 -14.62
CA ALA A 87 -11.74 -9.34 -15.14
C ALA A 87 -10.23 -9.16 -15.32
N ARG A 88 -9.86 -8.32 -16.29
CA ARG A 88 -8.48 -7.94 -16.53
C ARG A 88 -8.39 -6.43 -16.65
N ILE A 89 -7.42 -5.84 -15.96
CA ILE A 89 -7.10 -4.43 -16.07
C ILE A 89 -5.67 -4.28 -16.55
N GLU A 90 -5.44 -3.25 -17.35
CA GLU A 90 -4.13 -2.86 -17.82
C GLU A 90 -3.88 -1.45 -17.33
N VAL A 91 -3.00 -1.31 -16.34
CA VAL A 91 -2.75 -0.03 -15.70
C VAL A 91 -1.49 0.58 -16.30
N ALA A 92 -1.68 1.66 -17.06
CA ALA A 92 -0.56 2.45 -17.55
C ALA A 92 0.12 3.15 -16.37
N THR A 93 1.44 3.01 -16.30
CA THR A 93 2.27 3.62 -15.27
C THR A 93 3.33 4.50 -15.93
N GLY A 94 3.81 5.52 -15.20
CA GLY A 94 4.76 6.49 -15.73
C GLY A 94 6.11 5.87 -16.15
N THR A 95 6.59 4.84 -15.46
CA THR A 95 7.91 4.24 -15.69
C THR A 95 7.91 2.77 -16.07
N ASP A 96 6.89 2.00 -15.67
CA ASP A 96 6.88 0.53 -15.84
C ASP A 96 6.05 0.11 -17.06
N GLY A 97 5.59 1.07 -17.88
CA GLY A 97 4.72 0.81 -19.00
C GLY A 97 3.35 0.32 -18.53
N VAL A 98 2.81 -0.70 -19.21
CA VAL A 98 1.50 -1.27 -18.88
C VAL A 98 1.65 -2.44 -17.92
N VAL A 99 1.04 -2.32 -16.74
CA VAL A 99 1.06 -3.34 -15.69
C VAL A 99 -0.28 -4.09 -15.70
N PRO A 100 -0.32 -5.37 -16.13
CA PRO A 100 -1.56 -6.14 -16.23
C PRO A 100 -1.94 -6.80 -14.90
N PHE A 101 -3.21 -6.73 -14.52
CA PHE A 101 -3.76 -7.47 -13.40
C PHE A 101 -4.98 -8.28 -13.81
N GLU A 102 -5.13 -9.45 -13.18
CA GLU A 102 -6.30 -10.32 -13.33
C GLU A 102 -7.03 -10.43 -12.00
N ARG A 103 -8.35 -10.29 -12.02
CA ARG A 103 -9.16 -10.46 -10.82
C ARG A 103 -9.17 -11.93 -10.43
N LEU A 104 -8.79 -12.21 -9.18
CA LEU A 104 -8.89 -13.53 -8.58
C LEU A 104 -10.27 -13.78 -7.97
N GLY A 105 -10.88 -12.74 -7.44
CA GLY A 105 -12.13 -12.84 -6.71
C GLY A 105 -12.49 -11.55 -6.00
N LEU A 106 -13.47 -11.66 -5.11
CA LEU A 106 -13.97 -10.56 -4.29
C LEU A 106 -13.77 -10.91 -2.81
N VAL A 107 -13.64 -9.87 -1.99
CA VAL A 107 -13.72 -9.99 -0.53
C VAL A 107 -14.79 -9.04 -0.02
N ASP A 108 -15.70 -9.56 0.79
CA ASP A 108 -16.65 -8.73 1.53
C ASP A 108 -16.02 -8.28 2.85
N VAL A 109 -15.78 -6.98 2.97
CA VAL A 109 -15.20 -6.36 4.16
C VAL A 109 -16.33 -5.74 5.01
N PRO A 110 -16.59 -6.26 6.23
CA PRO A 110 -17.66 -5.76 7.09
C PRO A 110 -17.57 -4.25 7.32
N GLY A 111 -18.67 -3.54 7.07
CA GLY A 111 -18.75 -2.08 7.26
C GLY A 111 -18.04 -1.24 6.18
N VAL A 112 -17.35 -1.88 5.23
CA VAL A 112 -16.65 -1.20 4.12
C VAL A 112 -17.31 -1.48 2.78
N GLY A 113 -17.68 -2.74 2.53
CA GLY A 113 -18.21 -3.21 1.26
C GLY A 113 -17.28 -4.22 0.59
N THR A 114 -17.53 -4.47 -0.69
CA THR A 114 -16.76 -5.46 -1.45
C THR A 114 -15.53 -4.82 -2.09
N LEU A 115 -14.41 -5.54 -2.11
CA LEU A 115 -13.20 -5.15 -2.84
C LEU A 115 -12.78 -6.28 -3.80
N ASP A 116 -12.33 -5.94 -5.01
CA ASP A 116 -11.67 -6.90 -5.89
C ASP A 116 -10.27 -7.25 -5.34
N VAL A 117 -9.92 -8.53 -5.39
CA VAL A 117 -8.57 -9.03 -5.16
C VAL A 117 -7.90 -9.31 -6.49
N TRP A 118 -6.81 -8.61 -6.77
CA TRP A 118 -6.09 -8.70 -8.03
C TRP A 118 -4.81 -9.52 -7.90
N ARG A 119 -4.45 -10.22 -8.97
CA ARG A 119 -3.13 -10.82 -9.17
C ARG A 119 -2.37 -10.05 -10.25
N LEU A 120 -1.13 -9.69 -9.98
CA LEU A 120 -0.24 -9.15 -11.00
C LEU A 120 0.06 -10.25 -12.05
N ALA A 121 -0.33 -10.02 -13.30
CA ALA A 121 -0.16 -10.96 -14.41
C ALA A 121 1.21 -10.76 -15.10
N SER A 122 2.27 -10.79 -14.31
CA SER A 122 3.67 -10.68 -14.76
C SER A 122 4.53 -11.69 -14.02
N TYR A 123 5.80 -11.88 -14.44
CA TYR A 123 6.68 -12.93 -13.91
C TYR A 123 6.76 -12.96 -12.37
N GLY A 124 6.79 -11.79 -11.71
CA GLY A 124 6.87 -11.69 -10.25
C GLY A 124 5.59 -12.09 -9.51
N GLY A 125 4.44 -12.15 -10.19
CA GLY A 125 3.15 -12.40 -9.55
C GLY A 125 2.84 -11.41 -8.43
N GLY A 126 2.05 -11.85 -7.45
CA GLY A 126 1.71 -11.08 -6.26
C GLY A 126 0.23 -10.68 -6.22
N LEU A 127 -0.26 -10.49 -5.00
CA LEU A 127 -1.61 -10.01 -4.70
C LEU A 127 -1.59 -8.49 -4.57
N PHE A 128 -2.62 -7.86 -5.09
CA PHE A 128 -2.81 -6.43 -5.05
C PHE A 128 -4.24 -6.09 -4.65
N VAL A 129 -4.38 -5.35 -3.56
CA VAL A 129 -5.68 -4.89 -3.04
C VAL A 129 -5.56 -3.40 -2.75
N PRO A 130 -5.88 -2.54 -3.73
CA PRO A 130 -6.00 -1.10 -3.50
C PRO A 130 -7.38 -0.79 -2.88
N ALA A 131 -7.51 0.38 -2.28
CA ALA A 131 -8.79 0.92 -1.83
C ALA A 131 -8.79 2.43 -1.93
N ARG A 132 -9.88 2.98 -2.46
CA ARG A 132 -10.12 4.43 -2.50
C ARG A 132 -11.43 4.71 -1.79
N ASP A 133 -11.34 5.45 -0.69
CA ASP A 133 -12.46 5.68 0.21
C ASP A 133 -12.99 7.13 0.12
N ALA A 134 -14.08 7.44 0.83
CA ALA A 134 -14.69 8.78 0.79
C ALA A 134 -13.75 9.90 1.25
N LEU A 135 -12.75 9.60 2.10
CA LEU A 135 -11.76 10.59 2.52
C LEU A 135 -10.76 10.95 1.42
N SER A 136 -10.74 10.25 0.28
CA SER A 136 -9.86 10.56 -0.85
C SER A 136 -10.20 11.90 -1.52
N ARG A 137 -11.33 12.50 -1.15
CA ARG A 137 -11.86 13.76 -1.71
C ARG A 137 -11.86 14.90 -0.69
N VAL A 138 -11.35 14.64 0.52
CA VAL A 138 -11.39 15.58 1.65
C VAL A 138 -9.97 16.12 1.92
N PRO A 139 -9.79 17.45 2.09
CA PRO A 139 -8.51 18.02 2.52
C PRO A 139 -8.01 17.39 3.82
N GLY A 140 -6.75 16.94 3.85
CA GLY A 140 -6.18 16.20 4.98
C GLY A 140 -6.70 14.77 5.15
N GLY A 141 -7.48 14.27 4.18
CA GLY A 141 -8.01 12.92 4.11
C GLY A 141 -7.00 11.90 3.58
N THR A 142 -7.39 11.07 2.62
CA THR A 142 -6.52 10.04 2.02
C THR A 142 -6.09 10.43 0.61
N TYR A 143 -5.08 9.76 0.05
CA TYR A 143 -4.57 10.09 -1.27
C TYR A 143 -5.66 9.89 -2.34
N GLY A 144 -5.82 10.86 -3.24
CA GLY A 144 -6.90 10.86 -4.23
C GLY A 144 -6.89 9.67 -5.19
N GLY A 145 -5.71 9.08 -5.47
CA GLY A 145 -5.55 7.86 -6.26
C GLY A 145 -5.89 6.57 -5.52
N GLY A 146 -6.13 6.66 -4.20
CA GLY A 146 -6.32 5.53 -3.28
C GLY A 146 -5.05 5.07 -2.60
N ARG A 147 -5.20 4.12 -1.67
CA ARG A 147 -4.13 3.53 -0.86
C ARG A 147 -4.04 2.04 -1.13
N TYR A 148 -2.93 1.43 -0.77
CA TYR A 148 -2.76 -0.01 -0.90
C TYR A 148 -2.92 -0.69 0.46
N LEU A 149 -3.76 -1.72 0.50
CA LEU A 149 -3.87 -2.62 1.64
C LEU A 149 -2.82 -3.73 1.51
N LEU A 150 -2.65 -4.28 0.29
CA LEU A 150 -1.68 -5.30 -0.06
C LEU A 150 -1.02 -4.96 -1.40
N ASP A 151 0.30 -5.14 -1.46
CA ASP A 151 1.13 -5.10 -2.69
C ASP A 151 2.27 -6.11 -2.49
N THR A 152 1.94 -7.40 -2.57
CA THR A 152 2.82 -8.45 -2.03
C THR A 152 4.08 -8.62 -2.86
N VAL A 153 4.08 -8.24 -4.14
CA VAL A 153 5.27 -8.22 -4.99
C VAL A 153 6.29 -7.17 -4.54
N LYS A 154 5.84 -6.13 -3.81
CA LYS A 154 6.70 -5.12 -3.17
C LYS A 154 6.93 -5.39 -1.68
N GLY A 155 6.49 -6.55 -1.17
CA GLY A 155 6.72 -7.01 0.20
C GLY A 155 5.64 -6.62 1.21
N ALA A 156 4.66 -5.78 0.83
CA ALA A 156 3.55 -5.42 1.69
C ALA A 156 2.50 -6.54 1.73
N ASP A 157 2.76 -7.53 2.59
CA ASP A 157 1.98 -8.78 2.70
C ASP A 157 1.66 -9.12 4.16
N LEU A 158 0.38 -9.01 4.54
CA LEU A 158 -0.11 -9.41 5.87
C LEU A 158 -0.47 -10.90 5.95
N GLY A 159 -0.31 -11.64 4.85
CA GLY A 159 -0.53 -13.08 4.79
C GLY A 159 -2.00 -13.51 4.79
N GLY A 160 -2.20 -14.82 4.83
CA GLY A 160 -3.51 -15.43 4.91
C GLY A 160 -4.11 -15.39 6.32
N GLY A 161 -5.44 -15.39 6.41
CA GLY A 161 -6.16 -15.54 7.67
C GLY A 161 -6.21 -17.01 8.14
N ARG A 162 -7.01 -17.27 9.17
CA ARG A 162 -7.16 -18.62 9.75
C ARG A 162 -7.96 -19.56 8.85
N ALA A 163 -8.89 -19.02 8.08
CA ALA A 163 -9.71 -19.80 7.16
C ALA A 163 -8.95 -20.08 5.85
N PRO A 164 -9.20 -21.24 5.19
CA PRO A 164 -8.68 -21.48 3.85
C PRO A 164 -9.07 -20.35 2.89
N TRP A 165 -8.14 -19.98 2.00
CA TRP A 165 -8.37 -18.95 0.97
C TRP A 165 -8.75 -17.56 1.53
N SER A 166 -8.38 -17.27 2.78
CA SER A 166 -8.61 -15.96 3.38
C SER A 166 -7.35 -15.10 3.42
N LEU A 167 -7.55 -13.78 3.40
CA LEU A 167 -6.52 -12.75 3.54
C LEU A 167 -6.72 -11.96 4.82
N VAL A 168 -5.62 -11.53 5.43
CA VAL A 168 -5.66 -10.49 6.46
C VAL A 168 -5.68 -9.12 5.76
N LEU A 169 -6.77 -8.38 5.95
CA LEU A 169 -6.89 -6.98 5.52
C LEU A 169 -6.93 -6.09 6.76
N ASP A 170 -5.80 -5.50 7.10
CA ASP A 170 -5.69 -4.56 8.21
C ASP A 170 -5.49 -3.14 7.65
N PHE A 171 -6.58 -2.35 7.67
CA PHE A 171 -6.59 -1.01 7.10
C PHE A 171 -5.73 -0.02 7.88
N ASN A 172 -5.27 -0.36 9.09
CA ASN A 172 -4.32 0.44 9.83
C ASN A 172 -2.95 0.54 9.14
N PHE A 173 -2.63 -0.44 8.29
CA PHE A 173 -1.41 -0.50 7.48
C PHE A 173 -1.62 -0.03 6.04
N ALA A 174 -2.81 0.51 5.72
CA ALA A 174 -3.07 1.10 4.41
C ALA A 174 -2.14 2.28 4.18
N TYR A 175 -1.39 2.26 3.09
CA TYR A 175 -0.33 3.23 2.81
C TYR A 175 -0.49 3.91 1.46
N ASN A 176 0.06 5.12 1.33
CA ASN A 176 0.02 5.83 0.06
C ASN A 176 1.05 5.23 -0.91
N PRO A 177 0.71 5.06 -2.20
CA PRO A 177 1.69 4.67 -3.22
C PRO A 177 2.83 5.68 -3.32
N SER A 178 4.01 5.24 -3.76
CA SER A 178 5.18 6.12 -3.95
C SER A 178 4.89 7.33 -4.86
N CYS A 179 3.97 7.19 -5.83
CA CYS A 179 3.57 8.31 -6.71
C CYS A 179 2.82 9.43 -5.98
N ALA A 180 2.33 9.21 -4.76
CA ALA A 180 1.78 10.26 -3.93
C ALA A 180 2.86 11.26 -3.45
N TYR A 181 4.13 10.88 -3.53
CA TYR A 181 5.28 11.67 -3.08
C TYR A 181 6.13 12.20 -4.24
N ASP A 182 6.28 11.39 -5.29
CA ASP A 182 7.03 11.78 -6.49
C ASP A 182 6.40 11.08 -7.71
N GLU A 183 5.92 11.88 -8.67
CA GLU A 183 5.27 11.41 -9.90
C GLU A 183 6.20 10.54 -10.77
N ALA A 184 7.51 10.56 -10.53
CA ALA A 184 8.46 9.67 -11.19
C ALA A 184 8.24 8.18 -10.87
N TRP A 185 7.44 7.82 -9.86
CA TRP A 185 7.16 6.42 -9.53
C TRP A 185 5.93 5.85 -10.24
N ALA A 186 6.08 4.68 -10.85
CA ALA A 186 4.97 3.88 -11.38
C ALA A 186 4.07 3.30 -10.27
N CYS A 187 2.80 3.70 -10.27
CA CYS A 187 1.81 3.21 -9.30
C CYS A 187 0.44 3.01 -9.95
N PRO A 188 -0.14 1.81 -9.85
CA PRO A 188 -1.49 1.56 -10.36
C PRO A 188 -2.57 2.37 -9.62
N LEU A 189 -3.41 3.10 -10.37
CA LEU A 189 -4.60 3.72 -9.78
C LEU A 189 -5.61 2.68 -9.32
N THR A 190 -6.36 3.01 -8.26
CA THR A 190 -7.41 2.14 -7.73
C THR A 190 -8.51 1.90 -8.77
N PRO A 191 -8.81 0.65 -9.16
CA PRO A 191 -9.89 0.32 -10.08
C PRO A 191 -11.26 0.66 -9.50
N ALA A 192 -12.27 0.81 -10.37
CA ALA A 192 -13.62 1.19 -9.97
C ALA A 192 -14.26 0.23 -8.94
N GLY A 193 -13.98 -1.08 -9.03
CA GLY A 193 -14.48 -2.09 -8.08
C GLY A 193 -13.88 -2.01 -6.67
N ASN A 194 -12.84 -1.18 -6.47
CA ASN A 194 -12.21 -0.95 -5.17
C ASN A 194 -12.40 0.51 -4.69
N VAL A 195 -13.38 1.21 -5.24
CA VAL A 195 -13.83 2.51 -4.75
C VAL A 195 -15.03 2.28 -3.82
N VAL A 196 -14.93 2.75 -2.58
CA VAL A 196 -15.97 2.59 -1.57
C VAL A 196 -16.45 3.96 -1.08
N ASP A 197 -17.74 4.05 -0.77
CA ASP A 197 -18.36 5.31 -0.32
C ASP A 197 -18.24 5.55 1.19
N VAL A 198 -17.66 4.61 1.93
CA VAL A 198 -17.41 4.76 3.37
C VAL A 198 -16.13 5.54 3.63
N GLU A 199 -16.03 6.16 4.81
CA GLU A 199 -14.78 6.74 5.27
C GLU A 199 -13.92 5.67 5.96
N ILE A 200 -12.66 5.55 5.54
CA ILE A 200 -11.70 4.65 6.19
C ILE A 200 -10.83 5.47 7.14
N GLY A 201 -11.22 5.43 8.43
CA GLY A 201 -10.70 6.27 9.52
C GLY A 201 -9.23 6.06 9.91
N VAL A 202 -8.62 4.96 9.46
CA VAL A 202 -7.28 4.50 9.86
C VAL A 202 -6.27 4.53 8.71
N GLY A 203 -5.02 4.19 8.99
CA GLY A 203 -3.94 4.13 8.01
C GLY A 203 -3.34 5.50 7.69
N GLU A 204 -2.58 5.54 6.59
CA GLU A 204 -1.89 6.74 6.15
C GLU A 204 -2.86 7.78 5.58
N ARG A 205 -2.62 9.05 5.93
CA ARG A 205 -3.31 10.23 5.42
C ARG A 205 -2.45 10.92 4.37
N TYR A 206 -3.10 11.73 3.55
CA TYR A 206 -2.45 12.55 2.55
C TYR A 206 -2.50 14.01 2.98
N GLY A 207 -1.35 14.68 2.92
CA GLY A 207 -1.24 16.09 3.26
C GLY A 207 -2.04 16.98 2.31
N ASP A 208 -2.17 18.24 2.68
CA ASP A 208 -2.84 19.33 2.00
C ASP A 208 -2.07 19.83 0.75
N GLY A 209 -1.51 18.90 -0.03
CA GLY A 209 -0.88 19.17 -1.34
C GLY A 209 0.59 19.60 -1.27
N ARG A 210 1.15 19.77 -0.07
CA ARG A 210 2.60 19.80 0.17
C ARG A 210 2.87 19.16 1.52
N LEU A 211 3.86 18.28 1.59
CA LEU A 211 4.43 17.80 2.84
C LEU A 211 5.03 19.00 3.59
N VAL A 212 4.22 19.73 4.35
CA VAL A 212 4.69 20.84 5.19
C VAL A 212 3.95 20.76 6.53
N LEU A 213 4.72 20.55 7.60
CA LEU A 213 4.71 21.47 8.73
C LEU A 213 6.16 21.88 8.97
#